data_AF-A0A9P7K9K5-F1
#
_entry.id   AF-A0A9P7K9K5-F1
#
_cell.length_a   1.000
_cell.length_b   1.000
_cell.length_c   1.000
_cell.angle_alpha   90.00
_cell.angle_beta   90.00
_cell.angle_gamma   90.00
#
_symmetry.space_group_name_H-M   'P 1'
#
loop_
_entity.id
_entity.type
_entity.pdbx_description
1 polymer ?
#
loop_
_entity_poly.entity_id
_entity_poly.type
_entity_poly.pdbx_seq_one_letter_code
_entity_poly.pdbx_strand_id
1 'polypeptide(L)'
;SGAGNDIQNHRGGGGAPSCGWYGPKNGTAGSPYFTAASTYQYNLQTAQRPALEYPAVPYKPTDFHCDRPLNSFTSGFILNYGWLVGLADLNTQKPYVQERIATYFATLLSIGFSGFRIDAAKHMGPNDIAQILARLKTKMGGSLPPDFITWLEILIGGEKDLLACSNNDYNWYTNFNGYMSSAGLTATEIGYVKIWSSDYPKLLKLALSLCQEYPICGSWILPASRFVIQNDDHDQQNDGSSSRYMQDSGSVLIKDKDVARHRSFEVKLFTQTGFAANIRIAGRLLRLRKVQGHRDMFVHA
;
A
#
# COMPACT_ATOMS: atom_id res chain seq x y z
N SER A 1 -18.24 1.54 5.21
CA SER A 1 -17.32 2.67 5.01
C SER A 1 -16.18 2.55 6.02
N GLY A 2 -14.94 2.84 5.60
CA GLY A 2 -13.76 2.85 6.48
C GLY A 2 -13.55 4.17 7.23
N ALA A 3 -14.47 5.12 7.07
CA ALA A 3 -14.45 6.36 7.80
C ALA A 3 -14.88 6.13 9.25
N GLY A 4 -13.88 6.06 10.13
CA GLY A 4 -13.98 6.24 11.58
C GLY A 4 -14.89 5.29 12.37
N ASN A 5 -14.97 5.53 13.68
CA ASN A 5 -15.51 4.62 14.68
C ASN A 5 -16.59 5.25 15.57
N ASP A 6 -17.27 6.27 15.07
CA ASP A 6 -18.22 7.06 15.85
C ASP A 6 -19.57 6.38 16.06
N ILE A 7 -20.31 6.95 17.02
CA ILE A 7 -21.61 6.50 17.50
C ILE A 7 -22.66 7.58 17.19
N GLN A 8 -22.83 7.95 15.92
CA GLN A 8 -23.75 9.03 15.52
C GLN A 8 -24.61 8.68 14.29
N ASN A 9 -25.59 9.54 14.02
CA ASN A 9 -26.37 9.47 12.79
C ASN A 9 -25.51 9.85 11.59
N HIS A 10 -25.42 8.91 10.65
CA HIS A 10 -24.74 9.07 9.38
C HIS A 10 -25.75 9.22 8.25
N ARG A 11 -25.38 10.00 7.24
CA ARG A 11 -26.03 9.90 5.92
C ARG A 11 -25.60 8.58 5.26
N GLY A 12 -26.56 7.88 4.66
CA GLY A 12 -26.29 6.70 3.84
C GLY A 12 -25.32 7.03 2.70
N GLY A 13 -24.45 6.07 2.35
CA GLY A 13 -23.53 6.22 1.22
C GLY A 13 -24.25 6.16 -0.13
N GLY A 14 -23.65 6.75 -1.17
CA GLY A 14 -24.04 6.51 -2.57
C GLY A 14 -25.44 7.01 -2.97
N GLY A 15 -25.78 8.27 -2.67
CA GLY A 15 -27.07 8.86 -3.08
C GLY A 15 -28.30 8.31 -2.36
N ALA A 16 -28.14 7.41 -1.39
CA ALA A 16 -29.23 6.87 -0.59
C ALA A 16 -29.78 7.93 0.41
N PRO A 17 -31.09 8.21 0.44
CA PRO A 17 -31.68 9.27 1.27
C PRO A 17 -31.87 8.88 2.75
N SER A 18 -31.41 7.70 3.17
CA SER A 18 -31.62 7.23 4.54
C SER A 18 -30.52 7.71 5.48
N CYS A 19 -30.91 8.24 6.63
CA CYS A 19 -30.02 8.46 7.77
C CYS A 19 -30.04 7.22 8.66
N GLY A 20 -28.87 6.78 9.12
CA GLY A 20 -28.74 5.59 9.98
C GLY A 20 -27.74 5.84 11.10
N TRP A 21 -28.08 5.40 12.31
CA TRP A 21 -27.15 5.43 13.43
C TRP A 21 -26.10 4.34 13.25
N TYR A 22 -24.81 4.70 13.35
CA TYR A 22 -23.73 3.73 13.41
C TYR A 22 -23.35 3.53 14.88
N GLY A 23 -23.23 2.28 15.31
CA GLY A 23 -22.92 1.95 16.69
C GLY A 23 -21.44 1.93 17.03
N PRO A 24 -21.09 1.75 18.32
CA PRO A 24 -19.71 1.61 18.76
C PRO A 24 -19.00 0.51 17.99
N LYS A 25 -17.81 0.82 17.47
CA LYS A 25 -16.90 -0.19 16.91
C LYS A 25 -15.92 -0.65 17.99
N ASN A 26 -15.77 -1.96 18.14
CA ASN A 26 -14.89 -2.59 19.14
C ASN A 26 -13.40 -2.21 18.96
N GLY A 27 -13.01 -1.81 17.74
CA GLY A 27 -11.62 -1.40 17.40
C GLY A 27 -11.19 -0.03 17.93
N THR A 28 -11.99 0.66 18.74
CA THR A 28 -11.66 2.01 19.26
C THR A 28 -10.70 2.01 20.43
N ALA A 29 -10.59 0.91 21.19
CA ALA A 29 -9.76 0.82 22.39
C ALA A 29 -9.88 2.03 23.35
N GLY A 30 -11.06 2.65 23.44
CA GLY A 30 -11.32 3.85 24.26
C GLY A 30 -10.89 5.19 23.64
N SER A 31 -10.43 5.21 22.38
CA SER A 31 -10.16 6.44 21.64
C SER A 31 -11.42 7.29 21.51
N PRO A 32 -11.34 8.62 21.74
CA PRO A 32 -12.48 9.49 21.52
C PRO A 32 -12.93 9.42 20.04
N TYR A 33 -14.24 9.55 19.83
CA TYR A 33 -14.90 9.29 18.56
C TYR A 33 -14.70 10.44 17.57
N PHE A 34 -13.90 10.21 16.53
CA PHE A 34 -13.70 11.17 15.46
C PHE A 34 -13.87 10.47 14.11
N THR A 35 -15.01 10.74 13.46
CA THR A 35 -15.27 10.37 12.07
C THR A 35 -15.65 11.63 11.32
N ALA A 36 -14.93 11.93 10.24
CA ALA A 36 -15.25 13.07 9.39
C ALA A 36 -16.23 12.73 8.26
N ALA A 37 -16.38 11.46 7.87
CA ALA A 37 -17.27 11.12 6.75
C ALA A 37 -18.71 10.85 7.21
N SER A 38 -19.66 11.39 6.44
CA SER A 38 -21.10 11.15 6.58
C SER A 38 -21.76 11.60 7.90
N THR A 39 -21.00 12.16 8.84
CA THR A 39 -21.52 12.78 10.08
C THR A 39 -21.88 14.25 9.82
N TYR A 40 -23.01 14.70 10.36
CA TYR A 40 -23.50 16.08 10.17
C TYR A 40 -24.00 16.72 11.47
N GLN A 41 -24.03 15.96 12.56
CA GLN A 41 -24.40 16.44 13.88
C GLN A 41 -23.16 16.84 14.68
N TYR A 42 -23.34 17.65 15.71
CA TYR A 42 -22.25 17.98 16.63
C TYR A 42 -21.85 16.74 17.43
N ASN A 43 -20.55 16.60 17.71
CA ASN A 43 -20.04 15.57 18.60
C ASN A 43 -20.59 15.83 20.01
N LEU A 44 -21.25 14.84 20.62
CA LEU A 44 -21.96 15.01 21.90
C LEU A 44 -21.03 15.27 23.09
N GLN A 45 -19.76 14.89 22.98
CA GLN A 45 -18.76 15.06 24.03
C GLN A 45 -18.09 16.44 23.96
N THR A 46 -17.93 17.02 22.77
CA THR A 46 -17.18 18.27 22.55
C THR A 46 -18.06 19.46 22.16
N ALA A 47 -19.31 19.23 21.76
CA ALA A 47 -20.21 20.21 21.16
C ALA A 47 -19.65 20.90 19.89
N GLN A 48 -18.62 20.32 19.27
CA GLN A 48 -18.01 20.82 18.03
C GLN A 48 -18.44 19.97 16.83
N ARG A 49 -18.30 20.52 15.62
CA ARG A 49 -18.50 19.73 14.40
C ARG A 49 -17.41 18.65 14.33
N PRO A 50 -17.73 17.40 13.95
CA PRO A 50 -16.73 16.39 13.69
C PRO A 50 -15.69 16.91 12.70
N ALA A 51 -14.42 16.75 13.06
CA ALA A 51 -13.28 17.16 12.27
C ALA A 51 -12.30 15.98 12.15
N LEU A 52 -11.38 16.07 11.20
CA LEU A 52 -10.30 15.10 11.03
C LEU A 52 -9.25 15.28 12.14
N GLU A 53 -9.58 14.78 13.32
CA GLU A 53 -8.74 14.84 14.51
C GLU A 53 -8.37 13.43 14.95
N TYR A 54 -7.07 13.18 15.08
CA TYR A 54 -6.53 11.92 15.57
C TYR A 54 -5.56 12.21 16.72
N PRO A 55 -6.06 12.53 17.92
CA PRO A 55 -5.25 13.11 19.00
C PRO A 55 -4.13 12.22 19.53
N ALA A 56 -4.28 10.89 19.41
CA ALA A 56 -3.22 9.95 19.78
C ALA A 56 -1.96 10.10 18.92
N VAL A 57 -2.08 10.69 17.71
CA VAL A 57 -0.96 10.78 16.77
C VAL A 57 -0.12 12.05 16.89
N PRO A 58 -0.55 13.26 17.30
CA PRO A 58 -1.78 14.02 17.10
C PRO A 58 -1.88 14.62 15.68
N TYR A 59 -2.77 14.12 14.83
CA TYR A 59 -3.10 14.80 13.56
C TYR A 59 -4.31 15.72 13.73
N LYS A 60 -4.26 16.87 13.05
CA LYS A 60 -5.33 17.87 12.99
C LYS A 60 -5.89 17.99 11.57
N PRO A 61 -7.02 18.70 11.37
CA PRO A 61 -7.66 18.75 10.06
C PRO A 61 -6.78 19.27 8.93
N THR A 62 -5.83 20.15 9.24
CA THR A 62 -4.89 20.67 8.25
C THR A 62 -3.86 19.63 7.79
N ASP A 63 -3.70 18.51 8.49
CA ASP A 63 -2.74 17.46 8.15
C ASP A 63 -3.28 16.48 7.10
N PHE A 64 -4.50 16.72 6.62
CA PHE A 64 -5.17 15.97 5.56
C PHE A 64 -5.35 16.84 4.32
N HIS A 65 -5.48 16.20 3.15
CA HIS A 65 -5.95 16.88 1.96
C HIS A 65 -7.44 17.24 2.09
N CYS A 66 -7.87 18.30 1.41
CA CYS A 66 -9.28 18.64 1.32
C CYS A 66 -10.09 17.44 0.79
N ASP A 67 -11.28 17.23 1.36
CA ASP A 67 -12.17 16.13 0.97
C ASP A 67 -12.50 16.20 -0.53
N ARG A 68 -12.14 15.13 -1.23
CA ARG A 68 -12.36 14.93 -2.66
C ARG A 68 -12.33 13.44 -2.94
N PRO A 69 -13.27 12.91 -3.73
CA PRO A 69 -13.23 11.51 -4.13
C PRO A 69 -12.07 11.23 -5.08
N LEU A 70 -11.41 10.08 -4.91
CA LEU A 70 -10.60 9.49 -5.96
C LEU A 70 -11.51 8.95 -7.07
N ASN A 71 -11.62 9.70 -8.16
CA ASN A 71 -12.51 9.40 -9.29
C ASN A 71 -11.78 9.21 -10.64
N SER A 72 -10.45 9.24 -10.63
CA SER A 72 -9.62 9.02 -11.82
C SER A 72 -8.31 8.34 -11.43
N PHE A 73 -8.00 7.24 -12.13
CA PHE A 73 -6.74 6.50 -11.97
C PHE A 73 -5.66 6.92 -12.99
N THR A 74 -6.00 7.78 -13.94
CA THR A 74 -5.09 8.28 -14.99
C THR A 74 -4.61 9.71 -14.74
N SER A 75 -4.92 10.27 -13.56
CA SER A 75 -4.47 11.59 -13.14
C SER A 75 -3.60 11.47 -11.91
N GLY A 76 -2.31 11.79 -12.03
CA GLY A 76 -1.38 11.81 -10.88
C GLY A 76 -1.85 12.74 -9.77
N PHE A 77 -2.48 13.86 -10.13
CA PHE A 77 -3.13 14.77 -9.18
C PHE A 77 -4.25 14.07 -8.39
N ILE A 78 -5.19 13.39 -9.06
CA ILE A 78 -6.29 12.72 -8.34
C ILE A 78 -5.79 11.51 -7.54
N LEU A 79 -4.75 10.82 -8.02
CA LEU A 79 -4.10 9.75 -7.26
C LEU A 79 -3.45 10.28 -5.98
N ASN A 80 -2.81 11.45 -6.02
CA ASN A 80 -2.08 12.01 -4.86
C ASN A 80 -2.95 12.67 -3.80
N TYR A 81 -4.12 13.17 -4.20
CA TYR A 81 -4.92 14.05 -3.35
C TYR A 81 -6.39 13.63 -3.22
N GLY A 82 -6.72 12.41 -3.65
CA GLY A 82 -8.07 11.88 -3.68
C GLY A 82 -8.28 10.87 -2.55
N TRP A 83 -9.39 11.01 -1.82
CA TRP A 83 -9.78 10.10 -0.75
C TRP A 83 -10.20 8.75 -1.35
N LEU A 84 -9.37 7.74 -1.12
CA LEU A 84 -9.63 6.37 -1.58
C LEU A 84 -10.84 5.81 -0.82
N VAL A 85 -11.94 5.56 -1.53
CA VAL A 85 -13.20 5.01 -0.99
C VAL A 85 -13.73 5.74 0.27
N GLY A 86 -13.47 7.04 0.37
CA GLY A 86 -13.89 7.89 1.49
C GLY A 86 -13.02 7.75 2.76
N LEU A 87 -11.84 7.14 2.66
CA LEU A 87 -10.81 7.19 3.70
C LEU A 87 -10.18 8.58 3.73
N ALA A 88 -9.96 9.12 4.93
CA ALA A 88 -9.30 10.40 5.11
C ALA A 88 -7.87 10.36 4.57
N ASP A 89 -7.55 11.28 3.67
CA ASP A 89 -6.28 11.27 2.93
C ASP A 89 -5.26 12.19 3.60
N LEU A 90 -4.17 11.62 4.14
CA LEU A 90 -3.11 12.38 4.79
C LEU A 90 -2.34 13.23 3.78
N ASN A 91 -2.07 14.48 4.15
CA ASN A 91 -1.26 15.38 3.33
C ASN A 91 0.22 15.06 3.49
N THR A 92 0.69 14.10 2.72
CA THR A 92 2.07 13.61 2.76
C THR A 92 3.09 14.60 2.19
N GLN A 93 2.65 15.71 1.61
CA GLN A 93 3.53 16.82 1.22
C GLN A 93 3.97 17.67 2.43
N LYS A 94 3.23 17.60 3.54
CA LYS A 94 3.55 18.39 4.73
C LYS A 94 4.74 17.81 5.48
N PRO A 95 5.78 18.62 5.77
CA PRO A 95 6.92 18.17 6.57
C PRO A 95 6.52 17.53 7.91
N TYR A 96 5.50 18.08 8.58
CA TYR A 96 4.98 17.51 9.83
C TYR A 96 4.45 16.08 9.66
N VAL A 97 3.63 15.83 8.63
CA VAL A 97 3.07 14.50 8.34
C VAL A 97 4.18 13.52 7.98
N GLN A 98 5.12 13.93 7.12
CA GLN A 98 6.27 13.11 6.77
C GLN A 98 7.11 12.74 8.00
N GLU A 99 7.32 13.68 8.91
CA GLU A 99 8.06 13.48 10.14
C GLU A 99 7.38 12.49 11.09
N ARG A 100 6.04 12.56 11.21
CA ARG A 100 5.25 11.60 12.01
C ARG A 100 5.35 10.20 11.43
N ILE A 101 5.18 10.04 10.11
CA ILE A 101 5.31 8.75 9.42
C ILE A 101 6.73 8.18 9.58
N ALA A 102 7.77 8.98 9.32
CA ALA A 102 9.15 8.56 9.48
C ALA A 102 9.49 8.19 10.93
N THR A 103 8.90 8.88 11.92
CA THR A 103 9.04 8.53 13.34
C THR A 103 8.43 7.17 13.63
N TYR A 104 7.22 6.91 13.11
CA TYR A 104 6.58 5.60 13.26
C TYR A 104 7.43 4.49 12.63
N PHE A 105 7.94 4.69 11.41
CA PHE A 105 8.85 3.74 10.76
C PHE A 105 10.13 3.50 11.57
N ALA A 106 10.77 4.55 12.10
CA ALA A 106 11.94 4.41 12.96
C ALA A 106 11.61 3.61 14.23
N THR A 107 10.44 3.82 14.83
CA THR A 107 9.97 3.03 15.98
C THR A 107 9.83 1.55 15.62
N LEU A 108 9.23 1.22 14.47
CA LEU A 108 9.13 -0.17 14.01
C LEU A 108 10.52 -0.81 13.85
N LEU A 109 11.47 -0.11 13.23
CA LEU A 109 12.84 -0.61 13.11
C LEU A 109 13.50 -0.80 14.49
N SER A 110 13.26 0.13 15.43
CA SER A 110 13.85 0.07 16.78
C SER A 110 13.36 -1.14 17.60
N ILE A 111 12.17 -1.65 17.34
CA ILE A 111 11.62 -2.84 18.01
C ILE A 111 11.91 -4.15 17.26
N GLY A 112 12.76 -4.11 16.23
CA GLY A 112 13.34 -5.29 15.60
C GLY A 112 12.77 -5.67 14.23
N PHE A 113 11.95 -4.82 13.60
CA PHE A 113 11.57 -5.04 12.21
C PHE A 113 12.73 -4.71 11.27
N SER A 114 12.96 -5.54 10.25
CA SER A 114 13.91 -5.23 9.16
C SER A 114 13.29 -4.38 8.05
N GLY A 115 12.05 -3.91 8.24
CA GLY A 115 11.34 -3.05 7.31
C GLY A 115 9.86 -3.42 7.15
N PHE A 116 9.22 -2.95 6.08
CA PHE A 116 7.76 -2.91 6.00
C PHE A 116 7.21 -2.85 4.57
N ARG A 117 5.93 -3.23 4.40
CA ARG A 117 5.12 -2.90 3.22
C ARG A 117 4.59 -1.47 3.39
N ILE A 118 4.69 -0.65 2.36
CA ILE A 118 3.96 0.62 2.28
C ILE A 118 2.68 0.36 1.51
N ASP A 119 1.58 0.26 2.25
CA ASP A 119 0.21 0.15 1.76
C ASP A 119 -0.18 1.37 0.93
N ALA A 120 -1.01 1.17 -0.10
CA ALA A 120 -1.59 2.21 -0.93
C ALA A 120 -0.58 3.23 -1.48
N ALA A 121 0.69 2.85 -1.68
CA ALA A 121 1.75 3.77 -2.06
C ALA A 121 1.45 4.52 -3.37
N LYS A 122 0.75 3.88 -4.32
CA LYS A 122 0.21 4.52 -5.54
C LYS A 122 -0.58 5.82 -5.29
N HIS A 123 -1.21 5.93 -4.12
CA HIS A 123 -2.05 7.06 -3.71
C HIS A 123 -1.28 8.14 -2.93
N MET A 124 0.05 8.03 -2.88
CA MET A 124 0.94 9.05 -2.32
C MET A 124 1.86 9.59 -3.41
N GLY A 125 2.38 10.80 -3.28
CA GLY A 125 3.29 11.35 -4.27
C GLY A 125 4.64 10.62 -4.25
N PRO A 126 5.26 10.29 -5.40
CA PRO A 126 6.58 9.67 -5.43
C PRO A 126 7.65 10.51 -4.70
N ASN A 127 7.61 11.83 -4.87
CA ASN A 127 8.49 12.74 -4.13
C ASN A 127 8.21 12.72 -2.62
N ASP A 128 6.95 12.62 -2.21
CA ASP A 128 6.57 12.62 -0.80
C ASP A 128 7.10 11.36 -0.08
N ILE A 129 6.97 10.19 -0.73
CA ILE A 129 7.58 8.95 -0.21
C ILE A 129 9.11 9.07 -0.15
N ALA A 130 9.74 9.65 -1.17
CA ALA A 130 11.20 9.85 -1.16
C ALA A 130 11.64 10.72 0.04
N GLN A 131 10.90 11.79 0.35
CA GLN A 131 11.16 12.64 1.52
C GLN A 131 10.91 11.91 2.85
N ILE A 132 9.87 11.09 2.95
CA ILE A 132 9.61 10.24 4.13
C ILE A 132 10.78 9.29 4.38
N LEU A 133 11.28 8.62 3.33
CA LEU A 133 12.41 7.71 3.43
C LEU A 133 13.72 8.44 3.78
N ALA A 134 13.93 9.66 3.29
CA ALA A 134 15.08 10.48 3.67
C ALA A 134 15.03 10.93 5.15
N ARG A 135 13.83 11.24 5.67
CA ARG A 135 13.62 11.50 7.10
C ARG A 135 13.85 10.25 7.93
N LEU A 136 13.39 9.09 7.48
CA LEU A 136 13.68 7.82 8.13
C LEU A 136 15.20 7.58 8.20
N LYS A 137 15.92 7.75 7.09
CA LYS A 137 17.39 7.69 7.05
C LYS A 137 18.03 8.61 8.09
N THR A 138 17.57 9.85 8.20
CA THR A 138 18.05 10.80 9.21
C THR A 138 17.82 10.29 10.63
N LYS A 139 16.62 9.75 10.92
CA LYS A 139 16.27 9.17 12.22
C LYS A 139 17.06 7.91 12.56
N MET A 140 17.52 7.17 11.56
CA MET A 140 18.39 6.00 11.72
C MET A 140 19.88 6.34 11.84
N GLY A 141 20.23 7.62 12.04
CA GLY A 141 21.62 8.06 12.21
C GLY A 141 22.34 8.41 10.90
N GLY A 142 21.58 8.71 9.84
CA GLY A 142 22.13 9.15 8.56
C GLY A 142 22.34 8.05 7.53
N SER A 143 21.96 6.80 7.83
CA SER A 143 21.95 5.67 6.89
C SER A 143 20.82 4.70 7.22
N LEU A 144 20.20 4.10 6.22
CA LEU A 144 19.29 2.97 6.45
C LEU A 144 20.07 1.71 6.87
N PRO A 145 19.54 0.88 7.79
CA PRO A 145 20.18 -0.36 8.20
C PRO A 145 20.50 -1.29 7.02
N PRO A 146 21.61 -2.06 7.04
CA PRO A 146 21.97 -2.93 5.92
C PRO A 146 20.97 -4.06 5.62
N ASP A 147 20.19 -4.48 6.61
CA ASP A 147 19.12 -5.46 6.46
C ASP A 147 17.75 -4.81 6.15
N PHE A 148 17.70 -3.49 6.01
CA PHE A 148 16.48 -2.77 5.71
C PHE A 148 15.91 -3.19 4.35
N ILE A 149 14.59 -3.39 4.32
CA ILE A 149 13.84 -3.59 3.08
C ILE A 149 12.42 -3.03 3.21
N THR A 150 12.00 -2.27 2.19
CA THR A 150 10.61 -1.85 2.07
C THR A 150 10.09 -2.19 0.69
N TRP A 151 8.79 -2.45 0.57
CA TRP A 151 8.16 -2.58 -0.73
C TRP A 151 6.86 -1.79 -0.82
N LEU A 152 6.67 -1.14 -1.96
CA LEU A 152 5.56 -0.23 -2.21
C LEU A 152 4.45 -0.97 -2.95
N GLU A 153 3.24 -0.91 -2.40
CA GLU A 153 2.04 -1.30 -3.12
C GLU A 153 1.73 -0.24 -4.18
N ILE A 154 2.17 -0.51 -5.40
CA ILE A 154 1.84 0.29 -6.57
C ILE A 154 1.17 -0.66 -7.55
N LEU A 155 -0.16 -0.81 -7.44
CA LEU A 155 -0.93 -1.65 -8.34
C LEU A 155 -1.00 -0.99 -9.72
N ILE A 156 -0.43 -1.66 -10.72
CA ILE A 156 -0.35 -1.15 -12.09
C ILE A 156 -1.31 -1.92 -13.00
N GLY A 157 -2.19 -1.15 -13.67
CA GLY A 157 -3.08 -1.62 -14.74
C GLY A 157 -2.97 -0.77 -16.00
N GLY A 158 -4.12 -0.30 -16.52
CA GLY A 158 -4.19 0.50 -17.75
C GLY A 158 -3.44 1.84 -17.67
N GLU A 159 -3.21 2.34 -16.46
CA GLU A 159 -2.44 3.55 -16.14
C GLU A 159 -0.92 3.33 -16.09
N LYS A 160 -0.42 2.19 -16.61
CA LYS A 160 1.01 1.84 -16.62
C LYS A 160 1.94 2.94 -17.16
N ASP A 161 1.49 3.72 -18.14
CA ASP A 161 2.32 4.74 -18.75
C ASP A 161 2.55 5.91 -17.78
N LEU A 162 1.52 6.32 -17.04
CA LEU A 162 1.63 7.30 -15.97
C LEU A 162 2.51 6.77 -14.83
N LEU A 163 2.26 5.55 -14.37
CA LEU A 163 2.89 5.05 -13.15
C LEU A 163 4.31 4.52 -13.36
N ALA A 164 4.67 4.07 -14.55
CA ALA A 164 5.89 3.27 -14.74
C ALA A 164 6.56 3.45 -16.10
N CYS A 165 5.82 3.37 -17.21
CA CYS A 165 6.41 3.16 -18.53
C CYS A 165 6.79 4.46 -19.26
N SER A 166 6.18 5.61 -18.91
CA SER A 166 6.53 6.91 -19.48
C SER A 166 7.18 7.82 -18.45
N ASN A 167 8.09 8.69 -18.92
CA ASN A 167 8.74 9.68 -18.08
C ASN A 167 7.77 10.83 -17.73
N ASN A 168 7.37 10.94 -16.47
CA ASN A 168 6.49 12.01 -15.95
C ASN A 168 6.64 12.16 -14.42
N ASP A 169 6.14 13.24 -13.85
CA ASP A 169 6.30 13.59 -12.44
C ASP A 169 5.72 12.57 -11.44
N TYR A 170 4.77 11.73 -11.86
CA TYR A 170 4.13 10.68 -11.07
C TYR A 170 4.66 9.26 -11.35
N ASN A 171 5.78 9.15 -12.08
CA ASN A 171 6.41 7.89 -12.42
C ASN A 171 7.16 7.27 -11.21
N TRP A 172 6.78 6.04 -10.86
CA TRP A 172 7.33 5.26 -9.75
C TRP A 172 8.62 4.51 -10.05
N TYR A 173 9.10 4.55 -11.30
CA TYR A 173 10.30 3.85 -11.72
C TYR A 173 11.51 4.79 -11.73
N THR A 174 11.81 5.42 -12.86
CA THR A 174 13.02 6.22 -13.03
C THR A 174 12.94 7.54 -12.26
N ASN A 175 11.79 8.22 -12.26
CA ASN A 175 11.68 9.51 -11.58
C ASN A 175 11.63 9.37 -10.07
N PHE A 176 10.99 8.32 -9.54
CA PHE A 176 11.07 8.00 -8.13
C PHE A 176 12.51 7.74 -7.66
N ASN A 177 13.35 7.06 -8.45
CA ASN A 177 14.78 6.96 -8.15
C ASN A 177 15.47 8.34 -8.15
N GLY A 178 15.10 9.22 -9.09
CA GLY A 178 15.56 10.60 -9.13
C GLY A 178 15.19 11.38 -7.86
N TYR A 179 13.95 11.29 -7.40
CA TYR A 179 13.49 11.92 -6.17
C TYR A 179 14.21 11.38 -4.93
N MET A 180 14.38 10.06 -4.82
CA MET A 180 15.13 9.45 -3.71
C MET A 180 16.60 9.89 -3.71
N SER A 181 17.24 9.92 -4.88
CA SER A 181 18.62 10.40 -5.02
C SER A 181 18.75 11.87 -4.62
N SER A 182 17.81 12.70 -5.08
CA SER A 182 17.77 14.14 -4.76
C SER A 182 17.49 14.41 -3.28
N ALA A 183 16.73 13.52 -2.62
CA ALA A 183 16.51 13.55 -1.17
C ALA A 183 17.70 13.00 -0.36
N GLY A 184 18.77 12.54 -1.02
CA GLY A 184 20.02 12.12 -0.39
C GLY A 184 20.13 10.62 -0.08
N LEU A 185 19.26 9.76 -0.63
CA LEU A 185 19.46 8.31 -0.57
C LEU A 185 20.58 7.89 -1.53
N THR A 186 21.44 6.98 -1.08
CA THR A 186 22.47 6.36 -1.91
C THR A 186 21.87 5.32 -2.86
N ALA A 187 22.62 4.94 -3.90
CA ALA A 187 22.19 3.86 -4.81
C ALA A 187 21.91 2.54 -4.08
N THR A 188 22.69 2.23 -3.03
CA THR A 188 22.47 1.06 -2.17
C THR A 188 21.14 1.15 -1.43
N GLU A 189 20.83 2.31 -0.84
CA GLU A 189 19.59 2.54 -0.09
C GLU A 189 18.36 2.53 -1.00
N ILE A 190 18.47 3.12 -2.20
CA ILE A 190 17.46 2.99 -3.26
C ILE A 190 17.24 1.52 -3.62
N GLY A 191 18.32 0.73 -3.59
CA GLY A 191 18.28 -0.72 -3.73
C GLY A 191 17.44 -1.41 -2.66
N TYR A 192 17.26 -0.87 -1.46
CA TYR A 192 16.40 -1.44 -0.41
C TYR A 192 14.91 -1.20 -0.66
N VAL A 193 14.57 -0.19 -1.46
CA VAL A 193 13.20 0.22 -1.77
C VAL A 193 12.69 -0.52 -2.99
N LYS A 194 11.75 -1.45 -2.78
CA LYS A 194 11.19 -2.31 -3.81
C LYS A 194 9.82 -1.85 -4.26
N ILE A 195 9.41 -2.28 -5.45
CA ILE A 195 8.07 -2.09 -5.96
C ILE A 195 7.40 -3.46 -6.02
N TRP A 196 6.16 -3.56 -5.54
CA TRP A 196 5.38 -4.76 -5.76
C TRP A 196 5.03 -4.87 -7.25
N SER A 197 5.50 -5.93 -7.89
CA SER A 197 5.10 -6.32 -9.24
C SER A 197 3.72 -6.98 -9.20
N SER A 198 2.68 -6.15 -9.22
CA SER A 198 1.28 -6.61 -9.31
C SER A 198 0.93 -7.19 -10.69
N ASP A 199 1.80 -6.98 -11.67
CA ASP A 199 1.72 -7.57 -13.01
C ASP A 199 2.26 -9.00 -13.06
N TYR A 200 2.74 -9.56 -11.94
CA TYR A 200 3.19 -10.94 -11.85
C TYR A 200 2.15 -11.86 -11.17
N PRO A 201 1.87 -13.06 -11.72
CA PRO A 201 2.13 -13.53 -13.09
C PRO A 201 0.94 -13.20 -14.01
N LYS A 202 0.67 -11.94 -14.34
CA LYS A 202 -0.43 -11.65 -15.28
C LYS A 202 -0.14 -12.33 -16.61
N LEU A 203 -1.00 -13.29 -16.94
CA LEU A 203 -1.02 -14.00 -18.21
C LEU A 203 -2.07 -13.32 -19.09
N LEU A 204 -1.70 -12.94 -20.30
CA LEU A 204 -2.62 -12.47 -21.33
C LEU A 204 -2.94 -13.64 -22.26
N LYS A 205 -4.23 -13.94 -22.47
CA LYS A 205 -4.67 -14.92 -23.46
C LYS A 205 -4.93 -14.20 -24.78
N LEU A 206 -3.97 -14.23 -25.71
CA LEU A 206 -4.10 -13.67 -27.05
C LEU A 206 -4.42 -14.80 -28.02
N ALA A 207 -5.72 -14.98 -28.35
CA ALA A 207 -6.31 -15.87 -29.36
C ALA A 207 -5.82 -17.35 -29.39
N LEU A 208 -4.53 -17.60 -29.61
CA LEU A 208 -3.86 -18.90 -29.71
C LEU A 208 -2.54 -18.99 -28.89
N SER A 209 -2.20 -17.97 -28.11
CA SER A 209 -0.96 -17.90 -27.32
C SER A 209 -1.18 -17.30 -25.93
N LEU A 210 -0.46 -17.84 -24.94
CA LEU A 210 -0.28 -17.19 -23.64
C LEU A 210 0.91 -16.24 -23.76
N CYS A 211 0.65 -14.94 -23.83
CA CYS A 211 1.70 -13.93 -23.75
C CYS A 211 1.73 -13.42 -22.31
N GLN A 212 2.91 -13.41 -21.70
CA GLN A 212 3.09 -12.82 -20.40
C GLN A 212 2.97 -11.29 -20.54
N GLU A 213 2.10 -10.64 -19.77
CA GLU A 213 2.02 -9.16 -19.71
C GLU A 213 3.21 -8.55 -18.96
N TYR A 214 4.04 -9.41 -18.37
CA TYR A 214 5.15 -9.05 -17.51
C TYR A 214 6.51 -9.13 -18.23
N PRO A 215 7.39 -8.13 -18.06
CA PRO A 215 7.17 -6.88 -17.32
C PRO A 215 6.17 -5.97 -18.02
N ILE A 216 5.31 -5.27 -17.27
CA ILE A 216 4.17 -4.47 -17.79
C ILE A 216 4.54 -3.40 -18.82
N CYS A 217 5.80 -2.96 -18.86
CA CYS A 217 6.30 -2.02 -19.86
C CYS A 217 6.91 -2.71 -21.10
N GLY A 218 6.75 -4.02 -21.26
CA GLY A 218 7.37 -4.85 -22.30
C GLY A 218 8.87 -5.11 -22.08
N SER A 219 9.49 -4.46 -21.10
CA SER A 219 10.90 -4.62 -20.75
C SER A 219 11.18 -4.17 -19.31
N TRP A 220 12.34 -4.56 -18.78
CA TRP A 220 12.82 -4.13 -17.47
C TRP A 220 13.34 -2.69 -17.51
N ILE A 221 12.51 -1.73 -17.08
CA ILE A 221 12.95 -0.33 -16.92
C ILE A 221 13.87 -0.18 -15.69
N LEU A 222 13.56 -0.90 -14.61
CA LEU A 222 14.43 -1.02 -13.45
C LEU A 222 15.03 -2.44 -13.39
N PRO A 223 16.19 -2.62 -12.73
CA PRO A 223 16.72 -3.95 -12.47
C PRO A 223 15.71 -4.83 -11.74
N ALA A 224 15.63 -6.11 -12.10
CA ALA A 224 14.72 -7.09 -11.48
C ALA A 224 14.82 -7.14 -9.94
N SER A 225 15.99 -6.83 -9.38
CA SER A 225 16.21 -6.74 -7.94
C SER A 225 15.43 -5.62 -7.23
N ARG A 226 14.84 -4.66 -7.98
CA ARG A 226 13.97 -3.59 -7.48
C ARG A 226 12.51 -4.01 -7.35
N PHE A 227 12.18 -5.24 -7.71
CA PHE A 227 10.82 -5.75 -7.64
C PHE A 227 10.69 -6.88 -6.63
N VAL A 228 9.51 -6.95 -6.02
CA VAL A 228 9.08 -8.09 -5.21
C VAL A 228 7.72 -8.57 -5.68
N ILE A 229 7.42 -9.82 -5.37
CA ILE A 229 6.10 -10.41 -5.58
C ILE A 229 5.48 -10.63 -4.20
N GLN A 230 4.29 -10.06 -3.99
CA GLN A 230 3.39 -10.46 -2.92
C GLN A 230 2.48 -11.56 -3.43
N ASN A 231 2.23 -12.53 -2.55
CA ASN A 231 1.49 -13.72 -2.87
C ASN A 231 0.41 -13.95 -1.84
N ASP A 232 -0.81 -14.14 -2.30
CA ASP A 232 -2.01 -14.39 -1.48
C ASP A 232 -2.25 -13.31 -0.44
N ASP A 233 -1.96 -12.06 -0.81
CA ASP A 233 -2.37 -10.92 0.00
C ASP A 233 -3.86 -10.61 -0.16
N HIS A 234 -4.31 -9.68 0.68
CA HIS A 234 -5.69 -9.21 0.69
C HIS A 234 -6.14 -8.77 -0.70
N ASP A 235 -5.30 -8.07 -1.45
CA ASP A 235 -5.69 -7.50 -2.74
C ASP A 235 -5.80 -8.59 -3.82
N GLN A 236 -5.02 -9.67 -3.73
CA GLN A 236 -5.09 -10.81 -4.67
C GLN A 236 -6.22 -11.79 -4.38
N GLN A 237 -6.71 -11.87 -3.14
CA GLN A 237 -7.74 -12.82 -2.70
C GLN A 237 -9.17 -12.27 -2.80
N ASN A 238 -9.46 -11.47 -3.82
CA ASN A 238 -10.77 -10.86 -4.07
C ASN A 238 -11.22 -11.06 -5.53
N ASP A 239 -12.54 -11.13 -5.76
CA ASP A 239 -13.08 -11.29 -7.12
C ASP A 239 -12.85 -10.03 -7.93
N GLY A 240 -12.44 -10.20 -9.20
CA GLY A 240 -12.17 -9.09 -10.10
C GLY A 240 -10.94 -8.27 -9.71
N SER A 241 -10.10 -8.77 -8.80
CA SER A 241 -8.85 -8.10 -8.46
C SER A 241 -7.95 -7.91 -9.68
N SER A 242 -7.43 -6.70 -9.84
CA SER A 242 -6.49 -6.33 -10.89
C SER A 242 -5.04 -6.64 -10.52
N SER A 243 -4.74 -7.04 -9.28
CA SER A 243 -3.36 -7.27 -8.80
C SER A 243 -2.83 -8.68 -9.08
N ARG A 244 -3.69 -9.60 -9.55
CA ARG A 244 -3.30 -10.94 -10.04
C ARG A 244 -4.42 -11.56 -10.88
N TYR A 245 -4.20 -11.66 -12.20
CA TYR A 245 -5.15 -12.36 -13.08
C TYR A 245 -4.73 -13.83 -13.23
N MET A 246 -5.41 -14.71 -12.47
CA MET A 246 -5.08 -16.14 -12.41
C MET A 246 -5.70 -16.98 -13.55
N GLN A 247 -6.58 -16.37 -14.37
CA GLN A 247 -7.41 -17.05 -15.38
C GLN A 247 -8.07 -18.32 -14.80
N ASP A 248 -8.26 -19.34 -15.63
CA ASP A 248 -8.79 -20.65 -15.25
C ASP A 248 -7.81 -21.47 -14.40
N SER A 249 -6.55 -21.02 -14.28
CA SER A 249 -5.45 -21.79 -13.69
C SER A 249 -5.32 -21.66 -12.17
N GLY A 250 -5.98 -20.67 -11.55
CA GLY A 250 -5.94 -20.45 -10.11
C GLY A 250 -7.29 -20.62 -9.43
N SER A 251 -7.33 -20.27 -8.15
CA SER A 251 -8.55 -20.16 -7.34
C SER A 251 -8.40 -19.02 -6.34
N VAL A 252 -9.49 -18.35 -6.01
CA VAL A 252 -9.54 -17.40 -4.89
C VAL A 252 -9.90 -18.20 -3.65
N LEU A 253 -8.92 -18.47 -2.78
CA LEU A 253 -9.04 -19.44 -1.71
C LEU A 253 -10.22 -19.14 -0.78
N ILE A 254 -10.44 -17.88 -0.43
CA ILE A 254 -11.53 -17.50 0.49
C ILE A 254 -12.93 -17.73 -0.10
N LYS A 255 -13.04 -17.84 -1.43
CA LYS A 255 -14.30 -18.06 -2.16
C LYS A 255 -14.47 -19.52 -2.52
N ASP A 256 -13.50 -20.04 -3.26
CA ASP A 256 -13.55 -21.38 -3.83
C ASP A 256 -13.35 -22.44 -2.74
N LYS A 257 -12.62 -22.10 -1.67
CA LYS A 257 -12.28 -22.98 -0.54
C LYS A 257 -11.63 -24.30 -0.97
N ASP A 258 -11.06 -24.32 -2.18
CA ASP A 258 -10.32 -25.44 -2.74
C ASP A 258 -8.82 -25.22 -2.53
N VAL A 259 -8.33 -25.78 -1.41
CA VAL A 259 -6.93 -25.69 -1.00
C VAL A 259 -5.99 -26.35 -2.03
N ALA A 260 -6.40 -27.48 -2.62
CA ALA A 260 -5.56 -28.24 -3.54
C ALA A 260 -5.34 -27.47 -4.84
N ARG A 261 -6.43 -26.93 -5.42
CA ARG A 261 -6.37 -26.08 -6.61
C ARG A 261 -5.54 -24.82 -6.34
N HIS A 262 -5.78 -24.15 -5.22
CA HIS A 262 -5.06 -22.92 -4.86
C HIS A 262 -3.56 -23.17 -4.77
N ARG A 263 -3.16 -24.16 -3.95
CA ARG A 263 -1.77 -24.54 -3.77
C ARG A 263 -1.09 -24.96 -5.07
N SER A 264 -1.82 -25.66 -5.96
CA SER A 264 -1.26 -26.08 -7.25
C SER A 264 -0.88 -24.88 -8.14
N PHE A 265 -1.62 -23.79 -8.04
CA PHE A 265 -1.30 -22.55 -8.73
C PHE A 265 -0.11 -21.83 -8.08
N GLU A 266 -0.07 -21.80 -6.74
CA GLU A 266 1.07 -21.21 -6.03
C GLU A 266 2.38 -21.90 -6.37
N VAL A 267 2.42 -23.23 -6.36
CA VAL A 267 3.62 -23.98 -6.74
C VAL A 267 4.11 -23.61 -8.14
N LYS A 268 3.22 -23.33 -9.10
CA LYS A 268 3.61 -22.89 -10.45
C LYS A 268 4.36 -21.57 -10.42
N LEU A 269 4.01 -20.63 -9.54
CA LEU A 269 4.75 -19.36 -9.41
C LEU A 269 6.21 -19.59 -9.02
N PHE A 270 6.45 -20.51 -8.09
CA PHE A 270 7.79 -20.77 -7.56
C PHE A 270 8.62 -21.70 -8.45
N THR A 271 7.96 -22.48 -9.33
CA THR A 271 8.60 -23.51 -10.16
C THR A 271 8.71 -23.14 -11.63
N GLN A 272 8.02 -22.09 -12.08
CA GLN A 272 8.21 -21.56 -13.43
C GLN A 272 9.67 -21.12 -13.63
N THR A 273 10.35 -21.82 -14.52
CA THR A 273 11.71 -21.51 -14.96
C THR A 273 11.64 -20.67 -16.23
N GLY A 274 12.43 -19.59 -16.30
CA GLY A 274 12.40 -18.61 -17.40
C GLY A 274 12.33 -17.16 -16.94
N PHE A 275 12.01 -16.92 -15.67
CA PHE A 275 12.22 -15.61 -15.05
C PHE A 275 13.71 -15.43 -14.79
N ALA A 276 14.29 -14.30 -15.22
CA ALA A 276 15.64 -13.92 -14.80
C ALA A 276 15.69 -14.04 -13.27
N ALA A 277 16.57 -14.91 -12.76
CA ALA A 277 16.60 -15.48 -11.40
C ALA A 277 16.84 -14.48 -10.24
N ASN A 278 16.54 -13.19 -10.44
CA ASN A 278 16.95 -12.08 -9.58
C ASN A 278 15.78 -11.38 -8.86
N ILE A 279 14.56 -11.93 -8.93
CA ILE A 279 13.38 -11.34 -8.28
C ILE A 279 13.15 -12.01 -6.95
N ARG A 280 13.13 -11.20 -5.89
CA ARG A 280 13.00 -11.70 -4.52
C ARG A 280 11.51 -11.83 -4.18
N ILE A 281 11.09 -13.02 -3.79
CA ILE A 281 9.72 -13.26 -3.32
C ILE A 281 9.62 -12.78 -1.87
N ALA A 282 8.71 -11.85 -1.59
CA ALA A 282 8.61 -11.15 -0.31
C ALA A 282 8.38 -12.13 0.87
N GLY A 283 7.64 -13.22 0.64
CA GLY A 283 7.39 -14.27 1.64
C GLY A 283 8.67 -14.97 2.15
N ARG A 284 9.77 -14.95 1.39
CA ARG A 284 11.07 -15.52 1.83
C ARG A 284 11.91 -14.54 2.65
N LEU A 285 11.56 -13.26 2.63
CA LEU A 285 12.32 -12.16 3.21
C LEU A 285 11.92 -11.87 4.66
N LEU A 286 10.68 -12.20 5.02
CA LEU A 286 10.20 -12.29 6.40
C LEU A 286 10.63 -13.61 7.08
N ARG A 287 11.94 -13.90 7.10
CA ARG A 287 12.47 -14.84 8.08
C ARG A 287 12.63 -14.07 9.39
N LEU A 288 11.55 -14.02 10.17
CA LEU A 288 11.58 -13.56 11.55
C LEU A 288 12.73 -14.28 12.27
N ARG A 289 13.73 -13.52 12.74
CA ARG A 289 14.63 -14.06 13.76
C ARG A 289 13.77 -14.34 14.97
N LYS A 290 13.65 -15.62 15.30
CA LYS A 290 13.01 -16.13 16.51
C LYS A 290 13.63 -15.44 17.72
N VAL A 291 12.96 -14.43 18.27
CA VAL A 291 13.16 -14.04 19.67
C VAL A 291 12.43 -15.09 20.49
N GLN A 292 13.17 -15.69 21.39
CA GLN A 292 12.81 -16.88 22.14
C GLN A 292 11.70 -16.56 23.14
N GLY A 293 10.45 -16.94 22.83
CA GLY A 293 9.35 -16.92 23.79
C GLY A 293 8.00 -16.55 23.16
N HIS A 294 7.04 -17.45 23.31
CA HIS A 294 5.62 -17.36 22.94
C HIS A 294 5.21 -17.87 21.54
N ARG A 295 4.38 -18.92 21.62
CA ARG A 295 3.62 -19.65 20.60
C ARG A 295 2.45 -18.74 20.15
N ASP A 296 1.93 -18.67 18.92
CA ASP A 296 1.80 -19.62 17.82
C ASP A 296 1.95 -18.88 16.47
N MET A 297 2.57 -19.53 15.49
CA MET A 297 2.84 -19.00 14.15
C MET A 297 2.41 -20.05 13.13
N PHE A 298 1.30 -19.82 12.42
CA PHE A 298 0.93 -20.64 11.27
C PHE A 298 1.39 -19.97 9.98
N VAL A 299 2.43 -20.54 9.39
CA VAL A 299 2.73 -20.48 7.95
C VAL A 299 2.76 -21.94 7.50
N HIS A 300 1.95 -22.30 6.51
CA HIS A 300 2.10 -23.58 5.80
C HIS A 300 2.26 -23.33 4.30
N ALA A 301 3.10 -24.19 3.73
CA ALA A 301 3.71 -24.15 2.40
C ALA A 301 2.80 -24.61 1.26
#